data_AF-A8XVE3-F1
#
_entry.id   AF-A8XVE3-F1
#
_cell.length_a   1.000
_cell.length_b   1.000
_cell.length_c   1.000
_cell.angle_alpha   90.00
_cell.angle_beta   90.00
_cell.angle_gamma   90.00
#
_symmetry.space_group_name_H-M   'P 1'
#
loop_
_entity.id
_entity.type
_entity.pdbx_description
1 polymer ?
#
loop_
_entity_poly.entity_id
_entity_poly.type
_entity_poly.pdbx_seq_one_letter_code
_entity_poly.pdbx_strand_id
1 'polypeptide(L)' 'MTRLQRSLGFFLLISSLVTNCSTLKCYDSSLQSQNCEAIDLWCIKFINGSTITRGCANVYDFCTDEDAG' A
#
# COMPACT_ATOMS: atom_id res chain seq x y z
N MET A 1 -12.57 46.61 23.99
CA MET A 1 -12.34 45.16 24.13
C MET A 1 -12.76 44.47 22.83
N THR A 2 -11.89 44.36 21.83
CA THR A 2 -12.18 43.67 20.56
C THR A 2 -10.88 43.30 19.85
N ARG A 3 -10.15 42.28 20.36
CA ARG A 3 -8.93 41.78 19.69
C ARG A 3 -8.73 40.25 19.82
N LEU A 4 -9.82 39.47 19.90
CA LEU A 4 -9.72 38.01 20.08
C LEU A 4 -10.49 37.17 19.05
N GLN A 5 -10.81 37.69 17.86
CA GLN A 5 -11.61 36.94 16.87
C GLN A 5 -10.93 36.60 15.54
N ARG A 6 -9.67 36.99 15.31
CA ARG A 6 -9.08 36.91 13.95
C ARG A 6 -8.11 35.76 13.69
N SER A 7 -7.92 34.83 14.63
CA SER A 7 -6.84 33.82 14.52
C SER A 7 -7.29 32.35 14.49
N LEU A 8 -8.60 32.05 14.57
CA LEU A 8 -9.08 30.66 14.61
C LEU A 8 -9.36 30.04 13.24
N GLY A 9 -9.51 30.85 12.18
CA GLY A 9 -9.81 30.34 10.84
C GLY A 9 -8.63 29.69 10.12
N PHE A 10 -7.40 29.96 10.55
CA PHE A 10 -6.19 29.50 9.84
C PHE A 10 -5.76 28.07 10.24
N PHE A 11 -6.20 27.60 11.42
CA PHE A 11 -5.83 26.27 11.92
C PHE A 11 -6.67 25.11 11.36
N LEU A 12 -7.80 25.40 10.69
CA LEU A 12 -8.69 24.37 10.12
C LEU A 12 -8.34 23.94 8.68
N LEU A 13 -7.39 24.62 8.03
CA LEU A 13 -7.01 24.33 6.63
C LEU A 13 -5.98 23.20 6.50
N ILE A 14 -5.35 22.76 7.60
CA ILE A 14 -4.29 21.74 7.57
C ILE A 14 -4.84 20.32 7.80
N SER A 15 -6.08 20.20 8.31
CA SER A 15 -6.70 18.91 8.63
C SER A 15 -7.27 18.13 7.44
N SER A 16 -7.30 18.71 6.23
CA SER A 16 -7.84 18.04 5.03
C SER A 16 -6.80 17.29 4.19
N LEU A 17 -5.52 17.34 4.57
CA LEU A 17 -4.48 16.58 3.88
C LEU A 17 -4.32 15.17 4.49
N VAL A 18 -5.43 14.45 4.63
CA VAL A 18 -5.36 12.98 4.69
C VAL A 18 -5.16 12.55 3.25
N THR A 19 -3.90 12.54 2.81
CA THR A 19 -3.49 11.85 1.60
C THR A 19 -3.98 10.41 1.75
N ASN A 20 -5.09 10.07 1.10
CA ASN A 20 -5.40 8.70 0.74
C ASN A 20 -4.27 8.26 -0.20
N CYS A 21 -3.12 7.90 0.38
CA CYS A 21 -2.07 7.21 -0.34
C CYS A 21 -2.75 5.91 -0.77
N SER A 22 -3.10 5.83 -2.05
CA SER A 22 -3.73 4.63 -2.62
C SER A 22 -2.71 3.51 -2.50
N THR A 23 -2.76 2.79 -1.37
CA THR A 23 -1.94 1.61 -1.15
C THR A 23 -2.42 0.54 -2.09
N LEU A 24 -1.51 -0.03 -2.86
CA LEU A 24 -1.78 -1.17 -3.71
C LEU A 24 -2.48 -2.26 -2.87
N LYS A 25 -3.52 -2.88 -3.44
CA LYS A 25 -4.21 -4.01 -2.81
C LYS A 25 -4.06 -5.24 -3.68
N CYS A 26 -3.58 -6.32 -3.09
CA CYS A 26 -3.39 -7.59 -3.77
C CYS A 26 -4.13 -8.71 -3.04
N TYR A 27 -4.38 -9.81 -3.74
CA TYR A 27 -4.87 -11.03 -3.11
C TYR A 27 -3.71 -11.80 -2.49
N ASP A 28 -3.93 -12.38 -1.32
CA ASP A 28 -3.04 -13.36 -0.71
C ASP A 28 -3.30 -14.78 -1.28
N SER A 29 -2.58 -15.77 -0.77
CA SER A 29 -2.78 -17.17 -1.14
C SER A 29 -4.14 -17.73 -0.71
N SER A 30 -4.85 -17.07 0.22
CA SER A 30 -6.20 -17.42 0.65
C SER A 30 -7.32 -16.68 -0.12
N LEU A 31 -6.97 -15.92 -1.17
CA LEU A 31 -7.87 -15.08 -1.97
C LEU A 31 -8.51 -13.94 -1.18
N GLN A 32 -7.89 -13.52 -0.08
CA GLN A 32 -8.29 -12.33 0.66
C GLN A 32 -7.53 -11.11 0.15
N SER A 33 -8.23 -9.99 0.02
CA SER A 33 -7.63 -8.72 -0.39
C SER A 33 -6.95 -8.05 0.80
N GLN A 34 -5.69 -7.69 0.62
CA GLN A 34 -4.86 -7.06 1.65
C GLN A 34 -4.14 -5.84 1.08
N ASN A 35 -3.88 -4.85 1.95
CA ASN A 35 -3.05 -3.71 1.60
C ASN A 35 -1.59 -4.14 1.55
N CYS A 36 -0.91 -3.77 0.48
CA CYS A 36 0.53 -3.92 0.35
C CYS A 36 1.26 -2.80 1.07
N GLU A 37 2.57 -2.99 1.28
CA GLU A 37 3.40 -1.92 1.79
C GLU A 37 3.53 -0.79 0.77
N ALA A 38 3.91 0.40 1.22
CA ALA A 38 4.03 1.56 0.34
C ALA A 38 5.14 1.41 -0.73
N ILE A 39 6.10 0.50 -0.49
CA ILE A 39 7.19 0.20 -1.42
C ILE A 39 6.80 -0.85 -2.47
N ASP A 40 5.72 -1.59 -2.25
CA ASP A 40 5.25 -2.61 -3.17
C ASP A 40 4.54 -1.97 -4.36
N LEU A 41 4.98 -2.32 -5.56
CA LEU A 41 4.53 -1.67 -6.79
C LEU A 41 3.63 -2.57 -7.63
N TRP A 42 3.59 -3.88 -7.38
CA TRP A 42 2.81 -4.83 -8.16
C TRP A 42 2.30 -6.03 -7.36
N CYS A 43 1.19 -6.60 -7.84
CA CYS A 43 0.68 -7.89 -7.35
C CYS A 43 1.31 -9.03 -8.12
N ILE A 44 1.79 -10.04 -7.42
CA ILE A 44 2.40 -11.23 -8.02
C ILE A 44 1.53 -12.47 -7.80
N LYS A 45 1.69 -13.42 -8.73
CA LYS A 45 1.15 -14.77 -8.64
C LYS A 45 2.22 -15.74 -9.11
N PHE A 46 2.68 -16.59 -8.22
CA PHE A 46 3.60 -17.68 -8.51
C PHE A 46 2.85 -19.01 -8.55
N ILE A 47 3.20 -19.89 -9.49
CA ILE A 47 2.58 -21.19 -9.67
C ILE A 47 3.69 -22.23 -9.65
N ASN A 48 3.72 -23.08 -8.62
CA ASN A 48 4.63 -24.22 -8.52
C ASN A 48 3.79 -25.50 -8.40
N GLY A 49 3.69 -26.24 -9.51
CA GLY A 49 2.81 -27.40 -9.63
C GLY A 49 1.33 -27.03 -9.37
N SER A 50 0.72 -27.63 -8.35
CA SER A 50 -0.65 -27.31 -7.91
C SER A 50 -0.72 -26.14 -6.92
N THR A 51 0.42 -25.69 -6.40
CA THR A 51 0.48 -24.63 -5.39
C THR A 51 0.49 -23.27 -6.08
N ILE A 52 -0.37 -22.36 -5.63
CA ILE A 52 -0.43 -20.98 -6.13
C ILE A 52 -0.20 -20.02 -4.97
N THR A 53 0.89 -19.28 -5.05
CA THR A 53 1.23 -18.22 -4.08
C THR A 53 0.89 -16.86 -4.69
N ARG A 54 0.28 -15.97 -3.91
CA ARG A 54 -0.01 -14.59 -4.33
C ARG A 54 0.45 -13.62 -3.26
N GLY A 55 0.79 -12.41 -3.68
CA GLY A 55 1.22 -11.37 -2.75
C GLY A 55 1.54 -10.05 -3.43
N CYS A 56 2.20 -9.19 -2.67
CA CYS A 56 2.74 -7.91 -3.11
C CYS A 56 4.24 -8.07 -3.36
N ALA A 57 4.80 -7.29 -4.27
CA ALA A 57 6.24 -7.25 -4.47
C ALA A 57 6.71 -5.84 -4.88
N ASN A 58 7.94 -5.55 -4.49
CA ASN A 58 8.66 -4.32 -4.83
C ASN A 58 9.70 -4.56 -5.95
N VAL A 59 10.41 -3.51 -6.37
CA VAL A 59 11.41 -3.55 -7.47
C VAL A 59 12.65 -4.40 -7.14
N TYR A 60 12.94 -4.58 -5.86
CA TYR A 60 14.05 -5.38 -5.35
C TYR A 60 13.64 -6.82 -5.04
N ASP A 61 12.34 -7.12 -5.00
CA ASP A 61 11.82 -8.48 -4.93
C ASP A 61 11.94 -9.10 -6.32
N PHE A 62 13.19 -9.38 -6.70
CA PHE A 62 13.46 -10.32 -7.76
C PHE A 62 12.90 -11.64 -7.29
N CYS A 63 11.81 -12.10 -7.90
CA CYS A 63 11.57 -13.54 -7.97
C CYS A 63 12.83 -14.09 -8.64
N THR A 64 13.78 -14.57 -7.83
CA THR A 64 14.79 -15.48 -8.35
C THR A 64 13.96 -16.63 -8.87
N ASP A 65 13.79 -16.67 -10.20
CA ASP A 65 13.34 -17.87 -10.90
C ASP A 65 14.12 -18.99 -10.23
N GLU A 66 13.40 -19.86 -9.51
CA GLU A 66 14.02 -20.79 -8.58
C GLU A 66 15.21 -21.46 -9.27
N ASP A 67 16.40 -21.41 -8.62
CA ASP A 67 17.49 -22.28 -9.00
C ASP A 67 16.90 -23.69 -9.17
N ALA A 68 17.16 -24.32 -10.31
CA ALA A 68 16.68 -25.66 -10.60
C ALA A 68 17.28 -26.64 -9.59
N GLY A 69 16.54 -26.93 -8.51
CA GLY A 69 16.90 -27.85 -7.43
C GLY A 69 15.74 -28.75 -7.06
#